data_AF-A0A3C0CVD1-F1
#
_entry.id   AF-A0A3C0CVD1-F1
#
_cell.length_a   1.000
_cell.length_b   1.000
_cell.length_c   1.000
_cell.angle_alpha   90.00
_cell.angle_beta   90.00
_cell.angle_gamma   90.00
#
_symmetry.space_group_name_H-M   'P 1'
#
loop_
_entity.id
_entity.type
_entity.pdbx_description
1 polymer ?
#
loop_
_entity_poly.entity_id
_entity_poly.type
_entity_poly.pdbx_seq_one_letter_code
_entity_poly.pdbx_strand_id
1 'polypeptide(L)'
;FLGHSQAFWAEMGRLLTPADRCGYPKYPIIEEGVVPHLMRRYPNLYGDLSAGSGHNALARDPEYAVKFLNEFQDRLLFGTEICAPDTPTPLVDFLLDLRDSGKISEAVFQKIARENAVKLLNL
;
A
#
# COMPACT_ATOMS: atom_id res chain seq x y z
N PHE A 1 3.59 -7.83 -12.41
CA PHE A 1 3.92 -8.46 -11.11
C PHE A 1 3.16 -7.75 -10.02
N LEU A 2 2.67 -8.48 -9.01
CA LEU A 2 2.04 -7.92 -7.82
C LEU A 2 3.00 -8.09 -6.64
N GLY A 3 3.54 -6.98 -6.13
CA GLY A 3 4.32 -6.94 -4.91
C GLY A 3 3.39 -7.09 -3.71
N HIS A 4 3.64 -8.10 -2.88
CA HIS A 4 2.73 -8.55 -1.84
C HIS A 4 3.52 -9.00 -0.60
N SER A 5 2.82 -9.13 0.53
CA SER A 5 3.32 -9.63 1.82
C SER A 5 4.24 -8.66 2.58
N GLN A 6 4.42 -8.93 3.87
CA GLN A 6 5.17 -8.12 4.84
C GLN A 6 6.58 -7.77 4.36
N ALA A 7 7.28 -8.70 3.70
CA ALA A 7 8.66 -8.48 3.30
C ALA A 7 8.78 -7.46 2.15
N PHE A 8 7.79 -7.43 1.24
CA PHE A 8 7.72 -6.40 0.21
C PHE A 8 7.43 -5.05 0.84
N TRP A 9 6.37 -4.98 1.66
CA TRP A 9 5.90 -3.72 2.22
C TRP A 9 6.78 -3.11 3.31
N ALA A 10 7.57 -3.92 4.03
CA ALA A 10 8.58 -3.43 4.97
C ALA A 10 9.55 -2.47 4.27
N GLU A 11 9.97 -2.82 3.05
CA GLU A 11 10.91 -2.11 2.17
C GLU A 11 10.30 -0.86 1.51
N MET A 12 9.09 -0.42 1.90
CA MET A 12 8.58 0.91 1.54
C MET A 12 9.46 2.02 2.12
N GLY A 13 10.06 1.78 3.29
CA GLY A 13 11.02 2.66 3.94
C GLY A 13 12.33 1.93 4.21
N ARG A 14 13.43 2.68 4.38
CA ARG A 14 14.70 2.11 4.80
C ARG A 14 14.56 1.46 6.17
N LEU A 15 14.96 0.19 6.26
CA LEU A 15 14.89 -0.59 7.49
C LEU A 15 15.99 -0.20 8.48
N LEU A 16 15.67 -0.15 9.77
CA LEU A 16 16.62 0.08 10.85
C LEU A 16 17.47 -1.17 11.14
N THR A 17 16.87 -2.36 11.00
CA THR A 17 17.56 -3.63 11.16
C THR A 17 17.18 -4.64 10.07
N PRO A 18 18.05 -5.61 9.71
CA PRO A 18 17.69 -6.67 8.77
C PRO A 18 16.48 -7.51 9.21
N ALA A 19 16.26 -7.65 10.52
CA ALA A 19 15.15 -8.43 11.07
C ALA A 19 13.79 -7.78 10.81
N ASP A 20 13.75 -6.45 10.59
CA ASP A 20 12.53 -5.70 10.31
C ASP A 20 11.83 -6.20 9.04
N ARG A 21 12.61 -6.72 8.08
CA ARG A 21 12.10 -7.30 6.83
C ARG A 21 11.23 -8.54 7.04
N CYS A 22 11.41 -9.22 8.17
CA CYS A 22 10.64 -10.41 8.54
C CYS A 22 9.34 -10.07 9.29
N GLY A 23 9.07 -8.80 9.57
CA GLY A 23 7.93 -8.36 10.36
C GLY A 23 7.19 -7.17 9.77
N TYR A 24 6.50 -6.45 10.66
CA TYR A 24 5.74 -5.24 10.36
C TYR A 24 6.38 -4.06 11.10
N PRO A 25 7.31 -3.32 10.47
CA PRO A 25 7.98 -2.21 11.15
C PRO A 25 6.95 -1.17 11.60
N LYS A 26 7.09 -0.70 12.85
CA LYS A 26 6.12 0.19 13.51
C LYS A 26 6.59 1.65 13.60
N TYR A 27 7.79 1.94 13.11
CA TYR A 27 8.36 3.28 13.09
C TYR A 27 7.99 4.00 11.76
N PRO A 28 7.99 5.34 11.76
CA PRO A 28 7.71 6.13 10.56
C PRO A 28 8.80 5.95 9.49
N ILE A 29 8.50 6.35 8.26
CA ILE A 29 9.43 6.23 7.13
C ILE A 29 10.40 7.41 7.17
N ILE A 30 11.59 7.18 7.74
CA ILE A 30 12.65 8.20 7.85
C ILE A 30 13.30 8.48 6.49
N GLU A 31 13.51 7.44 5.69
CA GLU A 31 14.09 7.48 4.35
C GLU A 31 13.35 6.48 3.46
N GLU A 32 13.21 6.77 2.17
CA GLU A 32 12.57 5.85 1.23
C GLU A 32 13.32 4.51 1.14
N GLY A 33 12.58 3.42 1.02
CA GLY A 33 13.14 2.08 0.89
C GLY A 33 13.28 1.63 -0.56
N VAL A 34 13.53 0.34 -0.75
CA VAL A 34 13.75 -0.24 -2.08
C VAL A 34 12.47 -0.25 -2.94
N VAL A 35 11.29 -0.36 -2.34
CA VAL A 35 10.02 -0.47 -3.09
C VAL A 35 9.74 0.76 -3.97
N PRO A 36 9.77 2.02 -3.47
CA PRO A 36 9.64 3.20 -4.32
C PRO A 36 10.58 3.20 -5.53
N HIS A 37 11.86 2.84 -5.34
CA HIS A 37 12.84 2.75 -6.43
C HIS A 37 12.46 1.68 -7.46
N LEU A 38 12.04 0.49 -7.01
CA LEU A 38 11.60 -0.59 -7.90
C LEU A 38 10.35 -0.20 -8.68
N MET A 39 9.36 0.44 -8.03
CA MET A 39 8.14 0.88 -8.71
C MET A 39 8.41 1.98 -9.74
N ARG A 40 9.34 2.92 -9.47
CA ARG A 40 9.78 3.89 -10.50
C ARG A 40 10.50 3.21 -11.67
N ARG A 41 11.35 2.22 -11.38
CA ARG A 41 12.18 1.52 -12.38
C ARG A 41 11.38 0.55 -13.26
N TYR A 42 10.38 -0.13 -12.71
CA TYR A 42 9.66 -1.21 -13.38
C TYR A 42 8.18 -0.84 -13.58
N PRO A 43 7.79 -0.39 -14.78
CA PRO A 43 6.40 -0.02 -15.10
C PRO A 43 5.37 -1.13 -14.82
N ASN A 44 5.79 -2.39 -14.94
CA ASN A 44 4.97 -3.57 -14.75
C ASN A 44 4.94 -4.11 -13.30
N LEU A 45 5.56 -3.40 -12.35
CA LEU A 45 5.45 -3.71 -10.92
C LEU A 45 4.27 -2.93 -10.32
N TYR A 46 3.30 -3.68 -9.81
CA TYR A 46 2.15 -3.19 -9.09
C TYR A 46 2.28 -3.56 -7.60
N GLY A 47 1.62 -2.81 -6.74
CA GLY A 47 1.51 -3.11 -5.31
C GLY A 47 0.12 -3.65 -4.96
N ASP A 48 0.08 -4.81 -4.33
CA ASP A 48 -1.12 -5.36 -3.72
C ASP A 48 -1.24 -4.85 -2.27
N LEU A 49 -2.18 -3.95 -2.05
CA LEU A 49 -2.53 -3.43 -0.73
C LEU A 49 -3.59 -4.35 -0.11
N SER A 50 -3.13 -5.40 0.55
CA SER A 50 -3.97 -6.38 1.25
C SER A 50 -3.43 -6.78 2.62
N ALA A 51 -4.30 -7.45 3.39
CA ALA A 51 -4.05 -7.87 4.77
C ALA A 51 -3.55 -6.76 5.69
N GLY A 52 -3.01 -7.17 6.84
CA GLY A 52 -2.23 -6.31 7.71
C GLY A 52 -0.95 -5.76 7.07
N SER A 53 -0.46 -6.35 5.97
CA SER A 53 0.79 -5.92 5.35
C SER A 53 0.70 -4.61 4.59
N GLY A 54 -0.26 -4.48 3.68
CA GLY A 54 -0.54 -3.21 3.00
C GLY A 54 -1.00 -2.14 3.97
N HIS A 55 -1.86 -2.51 4.94
CA HIS A 55 -2.29 -1.59 5.98
C HIS A 55 -1.14 -1.07 6.84
N ASN A 56 -0.27 -1.95 7.38
CA ASN A 56 0.86 -1.53 8.19
C ASN A 56 1.81 -0.58 7.43
N ALA A 57 2.07 -0.88 6.15
CA ALA A 57 2.96 -0.07 5.32
C ALA A 57 2.51 1.39 5.24
N LEU A 58 1.20 1.60 5.08
CA LEU A 58 0.59 2.93 4.98
C LEU A 58 0.35 3.55 6.35
N ALA A 59 -0.23 2.81 7.29
CA ALA A 59 -0.67 3.34 8.58
C ALA A 59 0.48 3.68 9.54
N ARG A 60 1.68 3.07 9.36
CA ARG A 60 2.86 3.40 10.17
C ARG A 60 3.39 4.82 9.92
N ASP A 61 3.06 5.40 8.77
CA ASP A 61 3.41 6.78 8.41
C ASP A 61 2.36 7.37 7.45
N PRO A 62 1.26 7.95 7.97
CA PRO A 62 0.18 8.48 7.13
C PRO A 62 0.61 9.63 6.21
N GLU A 63 1.61 10.43 6.60
CA GLU A 63 2.10 11.53 5.77
C GLU A 63 2.88 11.01 4.55
N TYR A 64 3.75 10.02 4.77
CA TYR A 64 4.43 9.33 3.68
C TYR A 64 3.46 8.52 2.82
N ALA A 65 2.47 7.86 3.44
CA ALA A 65 1.44 7.10 2.73
C ALA A 65 0.72 7.97 1.70
N VAL A 66 0.32 9.19 2.05
CA VAL A 66 -0.33 10.12 1.11
C VAL A 66 0.57 10.43 -0.09
N LYS A 67 1.87 10.66 0.12
CA LYS A 67 2.83 10.89 -0.97
C LYS A 67 2.94 9.65 -1.87
N PHE A 68 3.10 8.48 -1.27
CA PHE A 68 3.22 7.20 -1.97
C PHE A 68 1.97 6.86 -2.78
N LEU A 69 0.78 7.02 -2.20
CA LEU A 69 -0.50 6.77 -2.85
C LEU A 69 -0.70 7.71 -4.06
N ASN A 70 -0.36 9.00 -3.93
CA ASN A 70 -0.44 9.93 -5.04
C ASN A 70 0.56 9.61 -6.16
N GLU A 71 1.80 9.25 -5.82
CA GLU A 71 2.84 8.92 -6.80
C GLU A 71 2.53 7.64 -7.57
N PHE A 72 2.09 6.59 -6.87
CA PHE A 72 1.91 5.25 -7.45
C PHE A 72 0.45 4.88 -7.72
N GLN A 73 -0.47 5.86 -7.69
CA GLN A 73 -1.92 5.67 -7.77
C GLN A 73 -2.40 4.75 -8.90
N ASP A 74 -1.72 4.69 -10.05
CA ASP A 74 -2.13 3.89 -11.22
C ASP A 74 -1.67 2.42 -11.14
N ARG A 75 -0.97 2.04 -10.06
CA ARG A 75 -0.34 0.71 -9.91
C ARG A 75 -0.54 0.09 -8.53
N LEU A 76 -1.47 0.62 -7.73
CA LEU A 76 -1.85 0.06 -6.44
C LEU A 76 -3.23 -0.56 -6.54
N LEU A 77 -3.40 -1.76 -5.98
CA LEU A 77 -4.66 -2.49 -5.99
C LEU A 77 -5.09 -2.77 -4.56
N PHE A 78 -6.32 -2.44 -4.23
CA PHE A 78 -6.93 -2.82 -2.96
C PHE A 78 -7.34 -4.30 -2.96
N GLY A 79 -7.06 -5.00 -1.85
CA GLY A 79 -7.53 -6.35 -1.57
C GLY A 79 -7.81 -6.54 -0.07
N THR A 80 -8.79 -7.37 0.28
CA THR A 80 -9.16 -7.59 1.69
C THR A 80 -8.36 -8.71 2.35
N GLU A 81 -7.93 -9.72 1.59
CA GLU A 81 -7.27 -10.93 2.08
C GLU A 81 -8.07 -11.67 3.18
N ILE A 82 -9.39 -11.74 3.00
CA ILE A 82 -10.30 -12.39 3.94
C ILE A 82 -10.30 -13.91 3.73
N CYS A 83 -10.12 -14.66 4.82
CA CYS A 83 -10.28 -16.13 4.85
C CYS A 83 -11.40 -16.60 5.80
N ALA A 84 -11.97 -15.69 6.59
CA ALA A 84 -13.10 -15.94 7.49
C ALA A 84 -14.00 -14.69 7.59
N PRO A 85 -15.33 -14.82 7.76
CA PRO A 85 -16.26 -13.68 7.75
C PRO A 85 -15.94 -12.54 8.73
N ASP A 86 -15.21 -12.83 9.80
CA ASP A 86 -14.81 -11.91 10.87
C ASP A 86 -13.36 -11.41 10.75
N THR A 87 -12.68 -11.69 9.63
CA THR A 87 -11.31 -11.21 9.38
C THR A 87 -11.31 -9.66 9.35
N PRO A 88 -10.57 -8.98 10.23
CA PRO A 88 -10.52 -7.52 10.24
C PRO A 88 -9.94 -6.95 8.94
N THR A 89 -10.52 -5.85 8.45
CA THR A 89 -10.08 -5.17 7.21
C THR A 89 -9.76 -3.68 7.45
N PRO A 90 -8.81 -3.35 8.35
CA PRO A 90 -8.53 -1.97 8.74
C PRO A 90 -8.03 -1.07 7.60
N LEU A 91 -7.58 -1.66 6.49
CA LEU A 91 -7.22 -0.93 5.28
C LEU A 91 -8.42 -0.21 4.65
N VAL A 92 -9.63 -0.78 4.77
CA VAL A 92 -10.87 -0.18 4.25
C VAL A 92 -11.09 1.18 4.91
N ASP A 93 -11.16 1.19 6.24
CA ASP A 93 -11.40 2.41 7.02
C ASP A 93 -10.28 3.42 6.80
N PHE A 94 -9.01 2.97 6.76
CA PHE A 94 -7.88 3.86 6.51
C PHE A 94 -7.97 4.60 5.16
N LEU A 95 -8.31 3.90 4.07
CA LEU A 95 -8.43 4.53 2.75
C LEU A 95 -9.64 5.45 2.66
N LEU A 96 -10.77 5.08 3.28
CA LEU A 96 -11.95 5.94 3.39
C LEU A 96 -11.62 7.23 4.15
N ASP A 97 -10.94 7.12 5.30
CA ASP A 97 -10.53 8.28 6.10
C ASP A 97 -9.60 9.22 5.33
N LEU A 98 -8.63 8.69 4.57
CA LEU A 98 -7.74 9.53 3.74
C LEU A 98 -8.52 10.31 2.67
N ARG A 99 -9.54 9.69 2.06
CA ARG A 99 -10.41 10.35 1.09
C ARG A 99 -11.30 11.38 1.76
N ASP A 100 -11.99 11.01 2.82
CA ASP A 100 -13.00 11.85 3.50
C ASP A 100 -12.35 13.07 4.18
N SER A 101 -11.12 12.92 4.67
CA SER A 101 -10.31 14.04 5.18
C SER A 101 -9.64 14.88 4.09
N GLY A 102 -9.80 14.52 2.81
CA GLY A 102 -9.22 15.25 1.67
C GLY A 102 -7.70 15.10 1.52
N LYS A 103 -7.08 14.13 2.22
CA LYS A 103 -5.65 13.85 2.10
C LYS A 103 -5.28 13.20 0.77
N ILE A 104 -6.19 12.42 0.20
CA ILE A 104 -6.15 11.97 -1.19
C ILE A 104 -7.42 12.41 -1.91
N SER A 105 -7.36 12.59 -3.22
CA SER A 105 -8.54 12.93 -4.01
C SER A 105 -9.45 11.72 -4.24
N GLU A 106 -10.71 11.98 -4.56
CA GLU A 106 -11.65 10.94 -5.01
C GLU A 106 -11.07 10.12 -6.18
N ALA A 107 -10.42 10.79 -7.13
CA ALA A 107 -9.81 10.12 -8.29
C ALA A 107 -8.69 9.15 -7.88
N VAL A 108 -7.82 9.54 -6.94
CA VAL A 108 -6.78 8.65 -6.42
C VAL A 108 -7.40 7.47 -5.68
N PHE A 109 -8.41 7.73 -4.85
CA PHE A 109 -9.14 6.68 -4.15
C PHE A 109 -9.77 5.67 -5.11
N GLN A 110 -10.50 6.11 -6.14
CA GLN A 110 -11.18 5.23 -7.10
C GLN A 110 -10.20 4.35 -7.89
N LYS A 111 -9.06 4.91 -8.30
CA LYS A 111 -7.99 4.14 -8.97
C LYS A 111 -7.54 2.95 -8.13
N ILE A 112 -7.23 3.22 -6.87
CA ILE A 112 -6.69 2.22 -5.93
C ILE A 112 -7.77 1.22 -5.51
N ALA A 113 -8.97 1.71 -5.20
CA ALA A 113 -10.08 0.91 -4.70
C ALA A 113 -10.69 -0.01 -5.77
N ARG A 114 -10.61 0.36 -7.06
CA ARG A 114 -11.30 -0.39 -8.13
C ARG A 114 -10.66 -0.31 -9.50
N GLU A 115 -10.39 0.89 -10.03
CA GLU A 115 -10.19 1.04 -11.48
C GLU A 115 -8.91 0.35 -11.98
N ASN A 116 -7.85 0.33 -11.17
CA ASN A 116 -6.62 -0.38 -11.52
C ASN A 116 -6.84 -1.88 -11.65
N ALA A 117 -7.66 -2.48 -10.79
CA ALA A 117 -8.00 -3.90 -10.86
C ALA A 117 -8.81 -4.20 -12.13
N VAL A 118 -9.82 -3.38 -12.43
CA VAL A 118 -10.62 -3.50 -13.67
C VAL A 118 -9.72 -3.43 -14.89
N LYS A 119 -8.80 -2.46 -14.94
CA LYS A 119 -7.88 -2.28 -16.06
C LYS A 119 -6.87 -3.42 -16.19
N LEU A 120 -6.28 -3.88 -15.09
CA LEU A 120 -5.25 -4.91 -15.10
C LEU A 120 -5.82 -6.30 -15.42
N LEU A 121 -7.01 -6.60 -14.91
CA LEU A 121 -7.65 -7.91 -15.00
C LEU A 121 -8.71 -8.02 -16.11
N ASN A 122 -9.00 -6.91 -16.80
CA ASN A 122 -9.98 -6.83 -17.89
C ASN A 122 -11.38 -7.33 -17.46
N LEU A 123 -11.91 -6.72 -16.39
CA LEU A 123 -13.20 -7.04 -15.77
C LEU A 123 -14.37 -6.21 -16.35
#